data_AF-A0A1P8JXJ2-F1
#
_entry.id   AF-A0A1P8JXJ2-F1
#
_cell.length_a   1.000
_cell.length_b   1.000
_cell.length_c   1.000
_cell.angle_alpha   90.00
_cell.angle_beta   90.00
_cell.angle_gamma   90.00
#
_symmetry.space_group_name_H-M   'P 1'
#
loop_
_entity.id
_entity.type
_entity.pdbx_description
1 polymer ?
#
loop_
_entity_poly.entity_id
_entity_poly.type
_entity_poly.pdbx_seq_one_letter_code
_entity_poly.pdbx_strand_id
1 'polypeptide(L)'
;MTTTAEAAQDRQSAAIDLRLNELLVMWHRHQQGYRLSAGYSSSDATCRDFRTPGHWDWQNGASASRADDLEVQAIKDAMERIPNTPHRWHTALAFQARNLATGFDVWHSPVLPKTEDEREVLLMEARTKLLIQLRRDGAIG
;
A
#
# COMPACT_ATOMS: atom_id res chain seq x y z
N MET A 1 -31.29 -20.32 12.68
CA MET A 1 -31.23 -20.28 11.19
C MET A 1 -30.66 -18.95 10.68
N THR A 2 -29.64 -18.40 11.34
CA THR A 2 -28.98 -17.11 10.99
C THR A 2 -27.58 -17.29 10.40
N THR A 3 -27.07 -18.52 10.32
CA THR A 3 -25.65 -18.84 10.10
C THR A 3 -25.15 -18.56 8.67
N THR A 4 -26.03 -18.54 7.66
CA THR A 4 -25.60 -18.37 6.25
C THR A 4 -25.27 -16.92 5.91
N ALA A 5 -26.00 -15.95 6.46
CA ALA A 5 -25.76 -14.52 6.20
C ALA A 5 -24.51 -14.02 6.93
N GLU A 6 -24.32 -14.46 8.17
CA GLU A 6 -23.13 -14.16 8.99
C GLU A 6 -21.85 -14.68 8.31
N ALA A 7 -21.85 -15.94 7.89
CA ALA A 7 -20.71 -16.53 7.18
C ALA A 7 -20.38 -15.86 5.83
N ALA A 8 -21.37 -15.23 5.16
CA ALA A 8 -21.12 -14.48 3.93
C ALA A 8 -20.46 -13.13 4.22
N GLN A 9 -20.86 -12.47 5.31
CA GLN A 9 -20.30 -11.20 5.73
C GLN A 9 -18.85 -11.35 6.20
N ASP A 10 -18.53 -12.43 6.91
CA ASP A 10 -17.16 -12.76 7.33
C ASP A 10 -16.22 -13.02 6.15
N ARG A 11 -16.74 -13.64 5.08
CA ARG A 11 -15.95 -13.82 3.85
C ARG A 11 -15.70 -12.50 3.15
N GLN A 12 -16.69 -11.61 3.15
CA GLN A 12 -16.56 -10.30 2.52
C GLN A 12 -15.56 -9.41 3.26
N SER A 13 -15.58 -9.40 4.60
CA SER A 13 -14.59 -8.66 5.39
C SER A 13 -13.17 -9.22 5.17
N ALA A 14 -13.01 -10.54 5.17
CA ALA A 14 -11.73 -11.18 4.89
C ALA A 14 -11.19 -10.83 3.49
N ALA A 15 -12.06 -10.78 2.47
CA ALA A 15 -11.67 -10.39 1.12
C ALA A 15 -11.19 -8.93 1.04
N ILE A 16 -11.86 -8.02 1.76
CA ILE A 16 -11.45 -6.61 1.85
C ILE A 16 -10.09 -6.50 2.55
N ASP A 17 -9.86 -7.26 3.61
CA ASP A 17 -8.59 -7.25 4.34
C ASP A 17 -7.43 -7.81 3.51
N LEU A 18 -7.65 -8.87 2.75
CA LEU A 18 -6.67 -9.41 1.81
C LEU A 18 -6.31 -8.37 0.74
N ARG A 19 -7.32 -7.74 0.14
CA ARG A 19 -7.10 -6.69 -0.86
C ARG A 19 -6.32 -5.51 -0.28
N LEU A 20 -6.65 -5.08 0.94
CA LEU A 20 -5.91 -4.02 1.63
C LEU A 20 -4.44 -4.41 1.87
N ASN A 21 -4.19 -5.65 2.27
CA ASN A 21 -2.84 -6.16 2.48
C ASN A 21 -2.02 -6.18 1.18
N GLU A 22 -2.61 -6.63 0.07
CA GLU A 22 -1.98 -6.61 -1.26
C GLU A 22 -1.59 -5.19 -1.68
N LEU A 23 -2.52 -4.24 -1.52
CA LEU A 23 -2.30 -2.82 -1.81
C LEU A 23 -1.14 -2.24 -0.97
N LEU A 24 -1.10 -2.54 0.34
CA LEU A 24 -0.01 -2.10 1.21
C LEU A 24 1.35 -2.68 0.79
N VAL A 25 1.40 -3.98 0.45
CA VAL A 25 2.63 -4.64 -0.03
C VAL A 25 3.10 -4.02 -1.34
N MET A 26 2.19 -3.78 -2.28
CA MET A 26 2.47 -3.16 -3.56
C MET A 26 3.02 -1.74 -3.38
N TRP A 27 2.38 -0.93 -2.54
CA TRP A 27 2.85 0.42 -2.20
C TRP A 27 4.26 0.38 -1.60
N HIS A 28 4.54 -0.52 -0.66
CA HIS A 28 5.88 -0.64 -0.09
C HIS A 28 6.94 -1.05 -1.11
N ARG A 29 6.64 -2.01 -1.99
CA ARG A 29 7.55 -2.42 -3.07
C ARG A 29 7.83 -1.27 -4.03
N HIS A 30 6.82 -0.50 -4.41
CA HIS A 30 6.97 0.68 -5.24
C HIS A 30 7.86 1.75 -4.57
N GLN A 31 7.70 1.96 -3.26
CA GLN A 31 8.60 2.85 -2.50
C GLN A 31 10.05 2.36 -2.46
N GLN A 32 10.29 1.04 -2.36
CA GLN A 32 11.64 0.47 -2.38
C GLN A 32 12.29 0.55 -3.78
N GLY A 33 11.49 0.49 -4.85
CA GLY A 33 11.94 0.66 -6.23
C GLY A 33 12.40 2.09 -6.54
N TYR A 34 11.84 3.09 -5.86
CA TYR A 34 12.29 4.48 -5.96
C TYR A 34 13.64 4.67 -5.27
N ARG A 35 14.73 4.50 -6.04
CA ARG A 35 16.07 4.91 -5.63
C ARG A 35 16.32 6.34 -6.07
N LEU A 36 16.34 7.28 -5.11
CA LEU A 36 16.90 8.61 -5.34
C LEU A 36 18.41 8.43 -5.63
N SER A 37 18.81 8.30 -6.90
CA SER A 37 20.23 8.24 -7.24
C SER A 37 20.84 9.61 -7.04
N ALA A 38 21.47 9.84 -5.89
CA ALA A 38 22.26 11.03 -5.59
C ALA A 38 23.62 10.99 -6.33
N GLY A 39 23.61 10.69 -7.63
CA GLY A 39 24.80 10.57 -8.47
C GLY A 39 24.45 10.37 -9.94
N TYR A 40 25.43 10.61 -10.82
CA TYR A 40 25.31 10.32 -12.24
C TYR A 40 25.16 8.82 -12.46
N SER A 41 24.11 8.46 -13.20
CA SER A 41 23.95 7.15 -13.82
C SER A 41 25.19 6.77 -14.63
N SER A 42 25.73 5.56 -14.45
CA SER A 42 26.76 5.00 -15.36
C SER A 42 26.24 4.64 -16.75
N SER A 43 24.96 4.86 -17.02
CA SER A 43 24.27 4.61 -18.29
C SER A 43 23.72 5.92 -18.83
N ASP A 44 23.79 6.12 -20.15
CA ASP A 44 23.18 7.28 -20.81
C ASP A 44 21.70 7.42 -20.45
N ALA A 45 21.29 8.62 -20.04
CA ALA A 45 19.92 8.95 -19.65
C ALA A 45 18.92 8.64 -20.77
N THR A 46 19.32 8.84 -22.03
CA THR A 46 18.53 8.54 -23.22
C THR A 46 18.20 7.06 -23.39
N CYS A 47 19.08 6.15 -22.99
CA CYS A 47 18.85 4.70 -23.07
C CYS A 47 18.10 4.18 -21.84
N ARG A 48 18.33 4.78 -20.67
CA ARG A 48 17.64 4.41 -19.42
C ARG A 48 16.17 4.85 -19.40
N ASP A 49 15.90 6.07 -19.85
CA ASP A 49 14.58 6.68 -19.80
C ASP A 49 13.77 6.47 -21.10
N PHE A 50 14.25 5.59 -21.99
CA PHE A 50 13.52 5.24 -23.20
C PHE A 50 12.20 4.57 -22.84
N ARG A 51 11.11 5.32 -23.01
CA ARG A 51 9.75 4.82 -22.89
C ARG A 51 9.32 4.30 -24.25
N THR A 52 9.10 2.99 -24.35
CA THR A 52 8.57 2.38 -25.57
C THR A 52 7.21 3.01 -25.90
N PRO A 53 6.99 3.49 -27.15
CA PRO A 53 5.70 4.05 -27.52
C PRO A 53 4.60 2.97 -27.47
N GLY A 54 3.50 3.28 -26.79
CA GLY A 54 2.48 2.33 -26.34
C GLY A 54 1.58 1.67 -27.41
N HIS A 55 1.97 1.66 -28.68
CA HIS A 55 1.19 1.01 -29.75
C HIS A 55 1.52 -0.49 -29.92
N TRP A 56 2.62 -0.98 -29.32
CA TRP A 56 2.97 -2.41 -29.25
C TRP A 56 2.81 -3.01 -27.83
N ASP A 57 2.04 -2.33 -26.97
CA ASP A 57 2.01 -2.48 -25.50
C ASP A 57 1.31 -3.75 -24.97
N TRP A 58 0.44 -4.36 -25.78
CA TRP A 58 -0.39 -5.50 -25.35
C TRP A 58 0.40 -6.82 -25.13
N GLN A 59 1.64 -6.92 -25.62
CA GLN A 59 2.49 -8.11 -25.46
C GLN A 59 3.58 -8.00 -24.38
N ASN A 60 3.93 -6.79 -23.95
CA ASN A 60 5.11 -6.53 -23.09
C ASN A 60 4.78 -6.30 -21.61
N GLY A 61 3.51 -6.42 -21.20
CA GLY A 61 3.10 -6.26 -19.80
C GLY A 61 3.18 -4.83 -19.25
N ALA A 62 3.47 -3.83 -20.09
CA ALA A 62 3.53 -2.43 -19.65
C ALA A 62 2.14 -1.84 -19.31
N SER A 63 1.06 -2.38 -19.88
CA SER A 63 -0.31 -2.10 -19.46
C SER A 63 -0.61 -2.53 -18.01
N ALA A 64 -0.06 -3.67 -17.58
CA ALA A 64 -0.20 -4.15 -16.20
C ALA A 64 0.59 -3.26 -15.22
N SER A 65 1.84 -2.90 -15.57
CA SER A 65 2.64 -1.96 -14.78
C SER A 65 1.95 -0.60 -14.61
N ARG A 66 1.23 -0.12 -15.64
CA ARG A 66 0.49 1.15 -15.57
C ARG A 66 -0.73 1.06 -14.65
N ALA A 67 -1.40 -0.09 -14.59
CA ALA A 67 -2.49 -0.32 -13.65
C ALA A 67 -1.96 -0.33 -12.21
N ASP A 68 -0.84 -1.03 -11.96
CA ASP A 68 -0.18 -1.07 -10.66
C ASP A 68 0.25 0.35 -10.21
N ASP A 69 0.81 1.16 -11.11
CA ASP A 69 1.22 2.54 -10.82
C ASP A 69 0.01 3.42 -10.42
N LEU A 70 -1.15 3.25 -11.06
CA LEU A 70 -2.37 3.97 -10.73
C LEU A 70 -2.91 3.56 -9.36
N GLU A 71 -2.90 2.27 -9.05
CA GLU A 71 -3.33 1.76 -7.75
C GLU A 71 -2.40 2.25 -6.63
N VAL A 72 -1.08 2.23 -6.84
CA VAL A 72 -0.10 2.77 -5.89
C VAL A 72 -0.31 4.26 -5.66
N GLN A 73 -0.56 5.02 -6.73
CA GLN A 73 -0.82 6.46 -6.62
C GLN A 73 -2.09 6.73 -5.82
N ALA A 74 -3.16 5.97 -6.02
CA ALA A 74 -4.39 6.09 -5.24
C ALA A 74 -4.17 5.84 -3.74
N ILE A 75 -3.38 4.81 -3.37
CA ILE A 75 -3.03 4.56 -1.96
C ILE A 75 -2.22 5.71 -1.39
N LYS A 76 -1.23 6.20 -2.14
CA LYS A 76 -0.38 7.31 -1.71
C LYS A 76 -1.22 8.56 -1.42
N ASP A 77 -2.12 8.92 -2.33
CA ASP A 77 -3.02 10.06 -2.16
C ASP A 77 -3.96 9.84 -0.95
N ALA A 78 -4.48 8.62 -0.77
CA ALA A 78 -5.31 8.28 0.39
C ALA A 78 -4.55 8.41 1.72
N MET A 79 -3.27 8.00 1.76
CA MET A 79 -2.41 8.11 2.94
C MET A 79 -2.05 9.57 3.27
N GLU A 80 -1.82 10.42 2.26
CA GLU A 80 -1.53 11.85 2.45
C GLU A 80 -2.74 12.63 3.01
N ARG A 81 -3.97 12.18 2.74
CA ARG A 81 -5.20 12.78 3.26
C ARG A 81 -5.50 12.43 4.71
N ILE A 82 -4.87 11.39 5.26
CA ILE A 82 -5.01 11.07 6.69
C ILE A 82 -4.31 12.18 7.48
N PRO A 83 -4.99 12.84 8.44
CA PRO A 83 -4.37 13.88 9.24
C PRO A 83 -3.15 13.31 9.96
N ASN A 84 -1.94 13.81 9.67
CA ASN A 84 -0.70 13.13 10.02
C ASN A 84 0.05 13.79 11.19
N THR A 85 -0.66 14.51 12.06
CA THR A 85 -0.06 15.23 13.18
C THR A 85 -0.55 14.63 14.50
N PRO A 86 0.25 13.81 15.22
CA PRO A 86 1.57 13.24 14.88
C PRO A 86 1.51 12.09 13.87
N HIS A 87 2.64 11.79 13.19
CA HIS A 87 2.74 10.86 12.05
C HIS A 87 2.56 9.35 12.40
N ARG A 88 1.76 9.05 13.42
CA ARG A 88 1.64 7.71 14.03
C ARG A 88 0.99 6.72 13.07
N TRP A 89 -0.14 7.09 12.45
CA TRP A 89 -0.89 6.20 11.56
C TRP A 89 -0.10 5.86 10.30
N HIS A 90 0.53 6.84 9.65
CA HIS A 90 1.36 6.61 8.48
C HIS A 90 2.56 5.70 8.82
N THR A 91 3.22 5.96 9.95
CA THR A 91 4.34 5.12 10.39
C THR A 91 3.89 3.69 10.63
N ALA A 92 2.78 3.49 11.33
CA ALA A 92 2.26 2.16 11.61
C ALA A 92 1.92 1.37 10.33
N LEU A 93 1.27 2.02 9.35
CA LEU A 93 0.97 1.41 8.05
C LEU A 93 2.25 1.07 7.27
N ALA A 94 3.29 1.92 7.33
CA ALA A 94 4.57 1.66 6.69
C ALA A 94 5.29 0.44 7.30
N PHE A 95 5.29 0.30 8.63
CA PHE A 95 5.81 -0.90 9.29
C PHE A 95 4.97 -2.13 8.98
N GLN A 96 3.65 -2.03 8.96
CA GLN A 96 2.77 -3.14 8.58
C GLN A 96 3.05 -3.60 7.15
N ALA A 97 3.12 -2.67 6.19
CA ALA A 97 3.41 -2.97 4.80
C ALA A 97 4.80 -3.63 4.63
N ARG A 98 5.80 -3.16 5.40
CA ARG A 98 7.12 -3.78 5.47
C ARG A 98 7.06 -5.22 5.96
N ASN A 99 6.40 -5.45 7.09
CA ASN A 99 6.32 -6.77 7.70
C ASN A 99 5.56 -7.76 6.80
N LEU A 100 4.51 -7.30 6.12
CA LEU A 100 3.79 -8.10 5.13
C LEU A 100 4.64 -8.44 3.91
N ALA A 101 5.46 -7.51 3.43
CA ALA A 101 6.30 -7.75 2.25
C ALA A 101 7.51 -8.65 2.55
N THR A 102 8.09 -8.55 3.75
CA THR A 102 9.26 -9.34 4.16
C THR A 102 8.90 -10.66 4.83
N GLY A 103 7.68 -10.77 5.37
CA GLY A 103 7.21 -11.92 6.14
C GLY A 103 7.71 -11.95 7.59
N PHE A 104 8.35 -10.88 8.07
CA PHE A 104 8.86 -10.79 9.45
C PHE A 104 8.10 -9.73 10.24
N ASP A 105 7.78 -10.04 11.49
CA ASP A 105 7.07 -9.11 12.37
C ASP A 105 8.06 -8.31 13.25
N VAL A 106 8.48 -7.15 12.75
CA VAL A 106 9.44 -6.28 13.45
C VAL A 106 8.85 -4.90 13.67
N TRP A 107 8.74 -4.52 14.94
CA TRP A 107 8.19 -3.22 15.36
C TRP A 107 9.19 -2.48 16.24
N HIS A 108 9.91 -1.53 15.65
CA HIS A 108 10.84 -0.68 16.39
C HIS A 108 10.75 0.76 15.89
N SER A 109 10.08 1.62 16.67
CA SER A 109 9.96 3.05 16.37
C SER A 109 9.75 3.84 17.67
N PRO A 110 10.39 5.01 17.83
CA PRO A 110 10.14 5.90 18.98
C PRO A 110 8.76 6.57 18.94
N VAL A 111 8.10 6.57 17.78
CA VAL A 111 6.79 7.19 17.56
C VAL A 111 5.63 6.24 17.86
N LEU A 112 5.88 4.93 17.81
CA LEU A 112 4.87 3.89 18.00
C LEU A 112 4.82 3.44 19.46
N PRO A 113 3.64 2.99 19.93
CA PRO A 113 3.52 2.32 21.22
C PRO A 113 4.45 1.11 21.34
N LYS A 114 4.97 0.88 22.56
CA LYS A 114 5.81 -0.30 22.85
C LYS A 114 4.98 -1.55 23.14
N THR A 115 3.78 -1.35 23.68
CA THR A 115 2.84 -2.42 23.99
C THR A 115 2.19 -2.93 22.71
N GLU A 116 2.05 -4.25 22.62
CA GLU A 116 1.41 -4.92 21.48
C GLU A 116 -0.07 -4.54 21.35
N ASP A 117 -0.83 -4.58 22.45
CA ASP A 117 -2.25 -4.23 22.45
C ASP A 117 -2.52 -2.81 21.91
N GLU A 118 -1.76 -1.82 22.40
CA GLU A 118 -1.88 -0.43 21.93
C GLU A 118 -1.53 -0.28 20.44
N ARG A 119 -0.58 -1.09 19.97
CA ARG A 119 -0.17 -1.10 18.57
C ARG A 119 -1.25 -1.73 17.68
N GLU A 120 -1.88 -2.80 18.12
CA GLU A 120 -3.00 -3.42 17.39
C GLU A 120 -4.17 -2.45 17.25
N VAL A 121 -4.55 -1.76 18.33
CA VAL A 121 -5.60 -0.73 18.29
C VAL A 121 -5.23 0.38 17.30
N LEU A 122 -3.99 0.86 17.35
CA LEU A 122 -3.52 1.91 16.46
C LEU A 122 -3.50 1.46 14.98
N LEU A 123 -3.19 0.19 14.71
CA LEU A 123 -3.26 -0.40 13.37
C LEU A 123 -4.69 -0.55 12.89
N MET A 124 -5.62 -1.01 13.75
CA MET A 124 -7.03 -1.07 13.41
C MET A 124 -7.59 0.31 13.06
N GLU A 125 -7.25 1.34 13.84
CA GLU A 125 -7.62 2.72 13.55
C GLU A 125 -7.03 3.20 12.21
N ALA A 126 -5.75 2.94 11.97
CA ALA A 126 -5.07 3.35 10.75
C ALA A 126 -5.69 2.68 9.50
N ARG A 127 -5.96 1.37 9.57
CA ARG A 127 -6.63 0.62 8.49
C ARG A 127 -8.04 1.14 8.25
N THR A 128 -8.79 1.42 9.30
CA THR A 128 -10.15 1.99 9.19
C THR A 128 -10.12 3.34 8.47
N LYS A 129 -9.20 4.24 8.86
CA LYS A 129 -9.05 5.55 8.20
C LYS A 129 -8.65 5.39 6.73
N LEU A 130 -7.72 4.49 6.42
CA LEU A 130 -7.31 4.22 5.06
C LEU A 130 -8.45 3.68 4.20
N LEU A 131 -9.22 2.71 4.72
CA LEU A 131 -10.39 2.16 4.03
C LEU A 131 -11.46 3.22 3.74
N ILE A 132 -11.70 4.14 4.67
CA ILE A 132 -12.64 5.25 4.47
C ILE A 132 -12.18 6.12 3.29
N GLN A 133 -10.88 6.43 3.18
CA GLN A 133 -10.36 7.23 2.07
C GLN A 133 -10.38 6.45 0.75
N LEU A 134 -9.99 5.18 0.75
CA LEU A 134 -10.00 4.34 -0.46
C LEU A 134 -11.41 4.11 -1.01
N ARG A 135 -12.41 3.96 -0.12
CA ARG A 135 -13.82 3.89 -0.51
C ARG A 135 -14.31 5.21 -1.12
N ARG A 136 -13.86 6.33 -0.57
CA ARG A 136 -14.18 7.67 -1.12
C ARG A 136 -13.62 7.85 -2.53
N ASP A 137 -12.43 7.30 -2.79
CA ASP A 137 -11.79 7.34 -4.11
C ASP A 137 -12.36 6.32 -5.11
N GLY A 138 -13.27 5.44 -4.68
CA GLY A 138 -13.81 4.36 -5.50
C GLY A 138 -12.80 3.27 -5.84
N ALA A 139 -11.63 3.25 -5.18
CA ALA A 139 -10.58 2.25 -5.37
C ALA A 139 -10.93 0.89 -4.73
N ILE A 140 -11.85 0.89 -3.77
CA ILE A 140 -12.38 -0.31 -3.11
C ILE A 140 -13.89 -0.16 -2.95
N GLY A 141 -14.65 -0.98 -3.68
CA GLY A 141 -16.11 -1.03 -3.69
C GLY A 141 -16.61 -2.41 -4.11
#